data_AF-A0A965RLI8-F1
#
_entry.id   AF-A0A965RLI8-F1
#
_cell.length_a   1.000
_cell.length_b   1.000
_cell.length_c   1.000
_cell.angle_alpha   90.00
_cell.angle_beta   90.00
_cell.angle_gamma   90.00
#
_symmetry.space_group_name_H-M   'P 1'
#
loop_
_entity.id
_entity.type
_entity.pdbx_description
1 polymer ?
#
loop_
_entity_poly.entity_id
_entity_poly.type
_entity_poly.pdbx_seq_one_letter_code
_entity_poly.pdbx_strand_id
1 'polypeptide(L)'
;NKKYQSIAPIFEKNELIDDIRIWENYDNWPSDNDKQYLLDKKFDKVFHPMPQHKYDNWYIKYHHTEAVCMMHDLVPPKNLQISFNRWFELDEKYKDCVALTCFSSVGAIRDIPKDFANKIIDYIHSLGLKTIQLGLKDHPRLNTTYEPFGGSIFDDIKIALSCRFLLTTDTGMNWITSGYKAKVLALYSCLSYPVYAPIINRAPRNPNGIYLENYNIQDINFELIKDSVNKLI
;
A
#
# COMPACT_ATOMS: atom_id res chain seq x y z
N ASN A 1 0.83 19.78 -7.00
CA ASN A 1 0.38 18.45 -7.48
C ASN A 1 -0.78 17.89 -6.61
N LYS A 2 -2.03 17.86 -7.12
CA LYS A 2 -3.21 17.41 -6.34
C LYS A 2 -3.16 15.94 -5.91
N LYS A 3 -2.49 15.08 -6.68
CA LYS A 3 -2.40 13.63 -6.41
C LYS A 3 -1.74 13.33 -5.06
N TYR A 4 -0.75 14.12 -4.65
CA TYR A 4 -0.01 13.92 -3.41
C TYR A 4 -0.58 14.69 -2.22
N GLN A 5 -1.55 15.58 -2.43
CA GLN A 5 -2.21 16.32 -1.34
C GLN A 5 -2.94 15.40 -0.37
N SER A 6 -3.59 14.36 -0.88
CA SER A 6 -4.26 13.37 -0.03
C SER A 6 -3.29 12.38 0.64
N ILE A 7 -2.01 12.37 0.26
CA ILE A 7 -0.99 11.47 0.83
C ILE A 7 -0.20 12.19 1.94
N ALA A 8 0.03 13.49 1.82
CA ALA A 8 0.79 14.28 2.79
C ALA A 8 0.41 14.03 4.27
N PRO A 9 -0.88 13.95 4.65
CA PRO A 9 -1.26 13.72 6.05
C PRO A 9 -0.73 12.41 6.66
N ILE A 10 -0.38 11.41 5.84
CA ILE A 10 0.19 10.13 6.30
C ILE A 10 1.54 10.33 7.00
N PHE A 11 2.28 11.36 6.60
CA PHE A 11 3.63 11.64 7.10
C PHE A 11 3.66 12.68 8.22
N GLU A 12 2.52 13.31 8.54
CA GLU A 12 2.45 14.32 9.60
C GLU A 12 2.80 13.73 10.97
N LYS A 13 3.31 14.60 11.85
CA LYS A 13 3.71 14.26 13.23
C LYS A 13 4.75 13.14 13.32
N ASN A 14 5.49 12.87 12.25
CA ASN A 14 6.68 12.03 12.31
C ASN A 14 7.84 12.81 12.93
N GLU A 15 8.52 12.25 13.92
CA GLU A 15 9.63 12.91 14.64
C GLU A 15 10.85 13.22 13.75
N LEU A 16 10.94 12.58 12.59
CA LEU A 16 12.03 12.76 11.62
C LEU A 16 11.66 13.71 10.47
N ILE A 17 10.46 14.30 10.50
CA ILE A 17 9.95 15.18 9.43
C ILE A 17 9.57 16.52 10.03
N ASP A 18 10.35 17.55 9.72
CA ASP A 18 10.10 18.92 10.20
C ASP A 18 8.97 19.63 9.44
N ASP A 19 8.89 19.41 8.12
CA ASP A 19 7.91 20.06 7.24
C ASP A 19 7.56 19.16 6.05
N ILE A 20 6.36 19.31 5.50
CA ILE A 20 5.87 18.58 4.34
C ILE A 20 5.48 19.58 3.25
N ARG A 21 6.29 19.60 2.18
CA ARG A 21 6.01 20.37 0.98
C ARG A 21 5.61 19.44 -0.16
N ILE A 22 4.54 19.82 -0.86
CA ILE A 22 4.15 19.14 -2.10
C ILE A 22 4.72 19.91 -3.28
N TRP A 23 5.64 19.28 -4.00
CA TRP A 23 6.25 19.85 -5.21
C TRP A 23 5.21 20.14 -6.30
N GLU A 24 5.51 21.12 -7.14
CA GLU A 24 4.64 21.50 -8.25
C GLU A 24 4.55 20.36 -9.26
N ASN A 25 5.72 19.89 -9.70
CA ASN A 25 5.89 18.84 -10.69
C ASN A 25 6.46 17.57 -10.05
N TYR A 26 5.97 16.43 -10.54
CA TYR A 26 6.43 15.11 -10.11
C TYR A 26 7.26 14.42 -11.20
N ASP A 27 6.71 14.28 -12.41
CA ASP A 27 7.40 13.58 -13.50
C ASP A 27 8.60 14.37 -14.06
N ASN A 28 8.53 15.70 -14.02
CA ASN A 28 9.57 16.62 -14.50
C ASN A 28 10.15 17.46 -13.35
N TRP A 29 10.37 16.85 -12.19
CA TRP A 29 10.98 17.54 -11.04
C TRP A 29 12.47 17.83 -11.29
N PRO A 30 13.01 18.99 -10.85
CA PRO A 30 12.30 20.12 -10.24
C PRO A 30 11.74 21.11 -11.29
N SER A 31 10.58 21.73 -11.01
CA SER A 31 10.12 22.94 -11.71
C SER A 31 11.05 24.13 -11.44
N ASP A 32 10.92 25.23 -12.18
CA ASP A 32 11.74 26.43 -11.91
C ASP A 32 11.46 27.04 -10.53
N ASN A 33 10.20 26.98 -10.06
CA ASN A 33 9.87 27.38 -8.69
C ASN A 33 10.45 26.41 -7.65
N ASP A 34 10.42 25.11 -7.92
CA ASP A 34 11.01 24.11 -7.04
C ASP A 34 12.55 24.30 -6.95
N LYS A 35 13.21 24.60 -8.09
CA LYS A 35 14.65 24.94 -8.12
C LYS A 35 14.96 26.17 -7.28
N GLN A 36 14.18 27.26 -7.45
CA GLN A 36 14.40 28.48 -6.68
C GLN A 36 14.25 28.22 -5.18
N TYR A 37 13.23 27.47 -4.77
CA TYR A 37 13.04 27.09 -3.38
C TYR A 37 14.23 26.30 -2.82
N LEU A 38 14.76 25.32 -3.56
CA LEU A 38 15.92 24.54 -3.14
C LEU A 38 17.18 25.43 -2.95
N LEU A 39 17.39 26.38 -3.87
CA LEU A 39 18.48 27.36 -3.78
C LEU A 39 18.34 28.28 -2.56
N ASP A 40 17.13 28.75 -2.29
CA ASP A 40 16.84 29.64 -1.16
C ASP A 40 17.03 28.95 0.19
N LYS A 41 16.63 27.67 0.29
CA LYS A 41 16.67 26.89 1.54
C LYS A 41 18.04 26.31 1.88
N LYS A 42 18.94 26.17 0.90
CA LYS A 42 20.32 25.71 1.09
C LYS A 42 20.42 24.39 1.88
N PHE A 43 19.65 23.40 1.48
CA PHE A 43 19.72 22.06 2.08
C PHE A 43 21.10 21.43 1.90
N ASP A 44 21.60 20.73 2.91
CA ASP A 44 22.88 20.01 2.84
C ASP A 44 22.85 18.87 1.81
N LYS A 45 21.69 18.21 1.69
CA LYS A 45 21.47 17.12 0.74
C LYS A 45 20.04 17.18 0.22
N VAL A 46 19.90 16.98 -1.09
CA VAL A 46 18.61 16.90 -1.77
C VAL A 46 18.51 15.54 -2.45
N PHE A 47 17.44 14.82 -2.19
CA PHE A 47 17.14 13.55 -2.84
C PHE A 47 16.11 13.76 -3.95
N HIS A 48 16.39 13.21 -5.13
CA HIS A 48 15.42 13.24 -6.23
C HIS A 48 14.17 12.44 -5.83
N PRO A 49 12.94 12.95 -5.97
CA PRO A 49 11.74 12.24 -5.53
C PRO A 49 11.45 10.96 -6.32
N MET A 50 12.00 10.86 -7.53
CA MET A 50 11.88 9.71 -8.44
C MET A 50 13.24 9.30 -9.01
N PRO A 51 14.17 8.81 -8.18
CA PRO A 51 15.49 8.47 -8.68
C PRO A 51 15.41 7.27 -9.65
N GLN A 52 16.36 7.17 -10.56
CA GLN A 52 16.43 6.03 -11.48
C GLN A 52 16.99 4.80 -10.76
N HIS A 53 16.42 3.63 -11.07
CA HIS A 53 16.97 2.38 -10.58
C HIS A 53 18.39 2.17 -11.11
N LYS A 54 19.29 1.71 -10.23
CA LYS A 54 20.66 1.35 -10.64
C LYS A 54 20.74 0.10 -11.52
N TYR A 55 19.71 -0.74 -11.46
CA TYR A 55 19.64 -2.01 -12.19
C TYR A 55 18.23 -2.22 -12.73
N ASP A 56 18.11 -2.59 -14.00
CA ASP A 56 16.80 -2.81 -14.66
C ASP A 56 16.00 -3.96 -14.03
N ASN A 57 16.69 -4.95 -13.46
CA ASN A 57 16.10 -6.14 -12.84
C ASN A 57 16.17 -6.12 -11.30
N TRP A 58 16.17 -4.93 -10.70
CA TRP A 58 16.29 -4.76 -9.25
C TRP A 58 15.26 -5.59 -8.46
N TYR A 59 14.04 -5.76 -8.98
CA TYR A 59 12.94 -6.49 -8.32
C TYR A 59 13.23 -7.99 -8.11
N ILE A 60 14.18 -8.56 -8.86
CA ILE A 60 14.63 -9.94 -8.68
C ILE A 60 15.64 -10.04 -7.53
N LYS A 61 16.41 -8.98 -7.30
CA LYS A 61 17.62 -9.01 -6.45
C LYS A 61 17.43 -8.32 -5.11
N TYR A 62 16.59 -7.29 -5.06
CA TYR A 62 16.52 -6.36 -3.94
C TYR A 62 15.06 -6.12 -3.57
N HIS A 63 14.82 -6.01 -2.26
CA HIS A 63 13.56 -5.48 -1.76
C HIS A 63 13.42 -4.01 -2.16
N HIS A 64 12.18 -3.52 -2.33
CA HIS A 64 11.91 -2.12 -2.69
C HIS A 64 12.66 -1.11 -1.82
N THR A 65 12.68 -1.30 -0.50
CA THR A 65 13.41 -0.42 0.42
C THR A 65 14.92 -0.42 0.15
N GLU A 66 15.51 -1.57 -0.16
CA GLU A 66 16.93 -1.66 -0.54
C GLU A 66 17.18 -0.91 -1.83
N ALA A 67 16.34 -1.15 -2.85
CA ALA A 67 16.44 -0.48 -4.14
C ALA A 67 16.38 1.05 -3.97
N VAL A 68 15.43 1.58 -3.18
CA VAL A 68 15.32 3.02 -2.90
C VAL A 68 16.55 3.59 -2.20
N CYS A 69 17.09 2.89 -1.19
CA CYS A 69 18.33 3.32 -0.56
C CYS A 69 19.50 3.35 -1.56
N MET A 70 19.65 2.32 -2.38
CA MET A 70 20.71 2.24 -3.37
C MET A 70 20.60 3.32 -4.43
N MET A 71 19.40 3.67 -4.87
CA MET A 71 19.13 4.78 -5.81
C MET A 71 19.56 6.15 -5.26
N HIS A 72 19.72 6.26 -3.95
CA HIS A 72 20.12 7.49 -3.25
C HIS A 72 21.51 7.42 -2.62
N ASP A 73 22.30 6.40 -2.96
CA ASP A 73 23.61 6.12 -2.36
C ASP A 73 23.55 6.04 -0.82
N LEU A 74 22.47 5.46 -0.31
CA LEU A 74 22.24 5.20 1.11
C LEU A 74 22.48 3.73 1.44
N VAL A 75 22.93 3.47 2.66
CA VAL A 75 23.01 2.12 3.21
C VAL A 75 21.59 1.68 3.61
N PRO A 76 21.07 0.56 3.08
CA PRO A 76 19.75 0.07 3.47
C PRO A 76 19.68 -0.29 4.97
N PRO A 77 18.54 -0.02 5.63
CA PRO A 77 18.33 -0.47 7.01
C PRO A 77 18.21 -1.99 7.08
N LYS A 78 18.68 -2.62 8.17
CA LYS A 78 18.66 -4.09 8.29
C LYS A 78 17.26 -4.71 8.29
N ASN A 79 16.25 -4.04 8.88
CA ASN A 79 14.90 -4.61 9.02
C ASN A 79 14.01 -4.40 7.78
N LEU A 80 14.43 -3.51 6.84
CA LEU A 80 13.72 -3.13 5.61
C LEU A 80 12.23 -2.74 5.78
N GLN A 81 11.80 -2.50 7.02
CA GLN A 81 10.43 -2.14 7.36
C GLN A 81 10.28 -0.63 7.34
N ILE A 82 9.22 -0.17 6.67
CA ILE A 82 8.78 1.23 6.73
C ILE A 82 8.03 1.42 8.04
N SER A 83 8.14 2.60 8.66
CA SER A 83 7.44 2.93 9.90
C SER A 83 6.74 4.28 9.76
N PHE A 84 5.45 4.33 10.09
CA PHE A 84 4.66 5.55 10.19
C PHE A 84 4.20 5.80 11.62
N ASN A 85 4.01 7.07 11.96
CA ASN A 85 3.44 7.46 13.25
C ASN A 85 1.94 7.71 13.10
N ARG A 86 1.11 7.01 13.87
CA ARG A 86 -0.34 7.24 13.86
C ARG A 86 -0.68 8.39 14.79
N TRP A 87 -1.06 9.53 14.21
CA TRP A 87 -1.43 10.74 14.95
C TRP A 87 -2.94 11.04 14.93
N PHE A 88 -3.73 10.20 14.25
CA PHE A 88 -5.17 10.34 14.10
C PHE A 88 -5.93 9.24 14.83
N GLU A 89 -7.18 9.54 15.18
CA GLU A 89 -8.10 8.60 15.80
C GLU A 89 -8.66 7.59 14.81
N LEU A 90 -8.91 6.38 15.32
CA LEU A 90 -9.59 5.30 14.61
C LEU A 90 -11.10 5.43 14.80
N ASP A 91 -11.85 4.95 13.82
CA ASP A 91 -13.32 4.97 13.84
C ASP A 91 -13.85 3.61 14.32
N GLU A 92 -14.34 3.58 15.56
CA GLU A 92 -14.94 2.41 16.21
C GLU A 92 -16.05 1.76 15.40
N LYS A 93 -16.71 2.49 14.48
CA LYS A 93 -17.71 1.96 13.56
C LYS A 93 -17.19 0.77 12.74
N TYR A 94 -15.89 0.75 12.43
CA TYR A 94 -15.29 -0.24 11.53
C TYR A 94 -14.49 -1.34 12.22
N LYS A 95 -14.48 -1.40 13.56
CA LYS A 95 -13.65 -2.36 14.32
C LYS A 95 -13.96 -3.84 14.06
N ASP A 96 -15.18 -4.16 13.65
CA ASP A 96 -15.61 -5.51 13.28
C ASP A 96 -15.71 -5.70 11.76
N CYS A 97 -15.05 -4.80 11.02
CA CYS A 97 -15.02 -4.79 9.57
C CYS A 97 -13.67 -5.31 9.05
N VAL A 98 -13.68 -5.88 7.85
CA VAL A 98 -12.49 -6.12 7.03
C VAL A 98 -12.50 -5.09 5.90
N ALA A 99 -11.40 -4.35 5.76
CA ALA A 99 -11.23 -3.41 4.65
C ALA A 99 -10.74 -4.15 3.40
N LEU A 100 -11.21 -3.74 2.22
CA LEU A 100 -10.84 -4.35 0.94
C LEU A 100 -10.31 -3.30 -0.04
N THR A 101 -9.09 -3.53 -0.54
CA THR A 101 -8.49 -2.79 -1.66
C THR A 101 -8.10 -3.77 -2.76
N CYS A 102 -9.12 -4.30 -3.44
CA CYS A 102 -8.99 -5.37 -4.44
C CYS A 102 -8.48 -4.89 -5.81
N PHE A 103 -8.52 -3.59 -6.08
CA PHE A 103 -8.20 -3.01 -7.38
C PHE A 103 -7.09 -1.98 -7.25
N SER A 104 -6.10 -2.08 -8.13
CA SER A 104 -4.95 -1.19 -8.21
C SER A 104 -5.21 -0.05 -9.21
N SER A 105 -4.57 1.10 -9.01
CA SER A 105 -4.71 2.24 -9.94
C SER A 105 -4.11 1.99 -11.32
N VAL A 106 -3.30 0.93 -11.47
CA VAL A 106 -2.73 0.48 -12.74
C VAL A 106 -3.56 -0.63 -13.39
N GLY A 107 -4.55 -1.16 -12.66
CA GLY A 107 -5.45 -2.23 -13.08
C GLY A 107 -4.78 -3.57 -13.41
N ALA A 108 -5.56 -4.44 -14.06
CA ALA A 108 -5.12 -5.63 -14.78
C ALA A 108 -4.70 -6.81 -13.88
N ILE A 109 -3.54 -7.41 -14.18
CA ILE A 109 -3.02 -8.68 -13.62
C ILE A 109 -2.90 -8.68 -12.10
N ARG A 110 -2.79 -7.48 -11.50
CA ARG A 110 -2.70 -7.27 -10.06
C ARG A 110 -4.05 -7.29 -9.37
N ASP A 111 -5.14 -7.08 -10.07
CA ASP A 111 -6.43 -6.94 -9.40
C ASP A 111 -6.96 -8.30 -8.93
N ILE A 112 -7.63 -8.31 -7.77
CA ILE A 112 -8.41 -9.47 -7.34
C ILE A 112 -9.68 -9.48 -8.19
N PRO A 113 -9.92 -10.51 -9.04
CA PRO A 113 -11.10 -10.53 -9.88
C PRO A 113 -12.37 -10.43 -9.06
N LYS A 114 -13.37 -9.67 -9.54
CA LYS A 114 -14.60 -9.36 -8.81
C LYS A 114 -15.28 -10.59 -8.21
N ASP A 115 -15.45 -11.65 -9.00
CA ASP A 115 -16.13 -12.87 -8.55
C ASP A 115 -15.34 -13.60 -7.47
N PHE A 116 -14.01 -13.59 -7.58
CA PHE A 116 -13.12 -14.15 -6.57
C PHE A 116 -13.12 -13.31 -5.29
N ALA A 117 -13.11 -11.98 -5.40
CA ALA A 117 -13.24 -11.06 -4.27
C ALA A 117 -14.57 -11.26 -3.54
N ASN A 118 -15.68 -11.38 -4.26
CA ASN A 118 -17.00 -11.64 -3.67
C ASN A 118 -17.05 -13.00 -2.96
N LYS A 119 -16.43 -14.04 -3.52
CA LYS A 119 -16.30 -15.35 -2.85
C LYS A 119 -15.55 -15.25 -1.51
N ILE A 120 -14.51 -14.41 -1.43
CA ILE A 120 -13.79 -14.15 -0.16
C ILE A 120 -14.68 -13.35 0.80
N ILE A 121 -15.41 -12.35 0.31
CA ILE A 121 -16.36 -11.56 1.11
C ILE A 121 -17.45 -12.45 1.71
N ASP A 122 -18.05 -13.35 0.94
CA ASP A 122 -19.08 -14.27 1.42
C ASP A 122 -18.56 -15.12 2.59
N TYR A 123 -17.30 -15.57 2.50
CA TYR A 123 -16.66 -16.28 3.60
C TYR A 123 -16.48 -15.39 4.84
N ILE A 124 -15.99 -14.16 4.68
CA ILE A 124 -15.83 -13.20 5.79
C ILE A 124 -17.18 -12.92 6.46
N HIS A 125 -18.25 -12.75 5.67
CA HIS A 125 -19.61 -12.57 6.18
C HIS A 125 -20.12 -13.80 6.92
N SER A 126 -19.77 -15.01 6.46
CA SER A 126 -20.13 -16.26 7.16
C SER A 126 -19.51 -16.37 8.56
N LEU A 127 -18.43 -15.64 8.83
CA LEU A 127 -17.78 -15.51 10.14
C LEU A 127 -18.41 -14.43 11.03
N GLY A 128 -19.48 -13.76 10.56
CA GLY A 128 -20.16 -12.69 11.28
C GLY A 128 -19.48 -11.31 11.19
N LEU A 129 -18.45 -11.17 10.35
CA LEU A 129 -17.74 -9.91 10.15
C LEU A 129 -18.39 -9.06 9.05
N LYS A 130 -18.14 -7.75 9.12
CA LYS A 130 -18.56 -6.79 8.09
C LYS A 130 -17.44 -6.56 7.09
N THR A 131 -17.77 -6.01 5.93
CA THR A 131 -16.78 -5.63 4.92
C THR A 131 -17.01 -4.23 4.38
N ILE A 132 -15.93 -3.55 3.99
CA ILE A 132 -15.96 -2.25 3.31
C ILE A 132 -14.96 -2.21 2.16
N GLN A 133 -15.43 -1.82 0.98
CA GLN A 133 -14.57 -1.59 -0.17
C GLN A 133 -14.00 -0.17 -0.10
N LEU A 134 -12.69 -0.05 -0.31
CA LEU A 134 -11.94 1.20 -0.36
C LEU A 134 -11.29 1.38 -1.75
N GLY A 135 -10.80 2.59 -2.05
CA GLY A 135 -10.09 2.90 -3.28
C GLY A 135 -10.81 3.92 -4.17
N LEU A 136 -10.71 3.77 -5.49
CA LEU A 136 -11.31 4.72 -6.43
C LEU A 136 -12.82 4.46 -6.59
N LYS A 137 -13.58 5.52 -6.82
CA LYS A 137 -15.05 5.47 -6.94
C LYS A 137 -15.53 4.77 -8.22
N ASP A 138 -14.67 4.66 -9.22
CA ASP A 138 -14.92 4.00 -10.50
C ASP A 138 -14.50 2.52 -10.50
N HIS A 139 -13.91 2.02 -9.41
CA HIS A 139 -13.62 0.61 -9.27
C HIS A 139 -14.90 -0.24 -9.31
N PRO A 140 -14.83 -1.49 -9.83
CA PRO A 140 -15.96 -2.39 -9.82
C PRO A 140 -16.53 -2.57 -8.40
N ARG A 141 -17.85 -2.42 -8.26
CA ARG A 141 -18.53 -2.59 -6.98
C ARG A 141 -18.54 -4.06 -6.54
N LEU A 142 -18.12 -4.29 -5.29
CA LEU A 142 -18.15 -5.57 -4.58
C LEU A 142 -19.37 -5.66 -3.65
N ASN A 143 -19.67 -6.87 -3.18
CA ASN A 143 -20.82 -7.15 -2.31
C ASN A 143 -20.51 -6.87 -0.83
N THR A 144 -20.00 -5.67 -0.54
CA THR A 144 -19.60 -5.31 0.83
C THR A 144 -20.78 -4.92 1.72
N THR A 145 -20.61 -5.03 3.04
CA THR A 145 -21.64 -4.64 4.03
C THR A 145 -21.93 -3.14 3.99
N TYR A 146 -20.88 -2.33 3.89
CA TYR A 146 -20.97 -0.89 3.74
C TYR A 146 -20.83 -0.51 2.26
N GLU A 147 -21.48 0.59 1.87
CA GLU A 147 -21.24 1.19 0.56
C GLU A 147 -19.74 1.46 0.35
N PRO A 148 -19.22 1.26 -0.88
CA PRO A 148 -17.84 1.58 -1.19
C PRO A 148 -17.51 3.01 -0.77
N PHE A 149 -16.44 3.16 0.00
CA PHE A 149 -15.87 4.45 0.34
C PHE A 149 -14.66 4.69 -0.55
N GLY A 150 -14.34 5.95 -0.83
CA GLY A 150 -13.24 6.23 -1.75
C GLY A 150 -13.10 7.67 -2.20
N GLY A 151 -11.95 7.95 -2.82
CA GLY A 151 -11.59 9.25 -3.39
C GLY A 151 -10.56 10.06 -2.60
N SER A 152 -10.28 9.67 -1.36
CA SER A 152 -9.23 10.25 -0.52
C SER A 152 -8.43 9.12 0.13
N ILE A 153 -7.17 8.95 -0.28
CA ILE A 153 -6.32 7.86 0.22
C ILE A 153 -6.12 7.93 1.73
N PHE A 154 -6.04 9.13 2.32
CA PHE A 154 -5.90 9.28 3.77
C PHE A 154 -7.16 8.79 4.51
N ASP A 155 -8.35 9.11 4.02
CA ASP A 155 -9.58 8.63 4.63
C ASP A 155 -9.71 7.10 4.50
N ASP A 156 -9.32 6.54 3.35
CA ASP A 156 -9.25 5.10 3.15
C ASP A 156 -8.28 4.44 4.15
N ILE A 157 -7.13 5.06 4.43
CA ILE A 157 -6.17 4.57 5.44
C ILE A 157 -6.78 4.60 6.83
N LYS A 158 -7.46 5.68 7.21
CA LYS A 158 -8.11 5.77 8.52
C LYS A 158 -9.12 4.64 8.71
N ILE A 159 -9.94 4.37 7.69
CA ILE A 159 -10.90 3.27 7.73
C ILE A 159 -10.17 1.91 7.78
N ALA A 160 -9.18 1.69 6.91
CA ALA A 160 -8.44 0.44 6.87
C ALA A 160 -7.74 0.10 8.20
N LEU A 161 -7.16 1.10 8.87
CA LEU A 161 -6.55 0.93 10.19
C LEU A 161 -7.57 0.79 11.32
N SER A 162 -8.81 1.17 11.10
CA SER A 162 -9.92 0.97 12.04
C SER A 162 -10.54 -0.43 11.91
N CYS A 163 -10.21 -1.17 10.85
CA CYS A 163 -10.69 -2.53 10.59
C CYS A 163 -9.83 -3.61 11.31
N ARG A 164 -10.37 -4.84 11.37
CA ARG A 164 -9.65 -6.02 11.89
C ARG A 164 -8.35 -6.27 11.15
N PHE A 165 -8.41 -6.19 9.82
CA PHE A 165 -7.28 -6.28 8.92
C PHE A 165 -7.65 -5.71 7.55
N LEU A 166 -6.64 -5.47 6.72
CA LEU A 166 -6.78 -5.12 5.30
C LEU A 166 -6.62 -6.37 4.42
N LEU A 167 -7.59 -6.66 3.56
CA LEU A 167 -7.46 -7.56 2.42
C LEU A 167 -7.09 -6.75 1.17
N THR A 168 -5.96 -7.02 0.55
CA THR A 168 -5.43 -6.21 -0.56
C THR A 168 -4.69 -7.03 -1.60
N THR A 169 -4.30 -6.39 -2.69
CA THR A 169 -3.23 -6.84 -3.59
C THR A 169 -1.98 -5.93 -3.49
N ASP A 170 -1.05 -6.04 -4.45
CA ASP A 170 0.15 -5.22 -4.63
C ASP A 170 -0.21 -3.76 -4.94
N THR A 171 -0.54 -3.00 -3.88
CA THR A 171 -0.97 -1.60 -3.96
C THR A 171 -0.26 -0.74 -2.93
N GLY A 172 -0.30 0.59 -3.14
CA GLY A 172 0.19 1.54 -2.14
C GLY A 172 -0.50 1.41 -0.78
N MET A 173 -1.78 0.98 -0.74
CA MET A 173 -2.51 0.74 0.51
C MET A 173 -1.86 -0.37 1.35
N ASN A 174 -1.35 -1.44 0.72
CA ASN A 174 -0.61 -2.49 1.41
C ASN A 174 0.67 -1.93 2.07
N TRP A 175 1.45 -1.16 1.32
CA TRP A 175 2.70 -0.55 1.81
C TRP A 175 2.43 0.43 2.96
N ILE A 176 1.41 1.27 2.83
CA ILE A 176 1.09 2.28 3.84
C ILE A 176 0.58 1.65 5.13
N THR A 177 -0.42 0.76 5.05
CA THR A 177 -0.97 0.08 6.23
C THR A 177 0.07 -0.82 6.92
N SER A 178 0.96 -1.44 6.15
CA SER A 178 2.11 -2.18 6.69
C SER A 178 3.11 -1.29 7.43
N GLY A 179 3.26 -0.03 7.02
CA GLY A 179 4.07 0.96 7.74
C GLY A 179 3.51 1.32 9.12
N TYR A 180 2.20 1.16 9.32
CA TYR A 180 1.55 1.24 10.63
C TYR A 180 1.53 -0.11 11.38
N LYS A 181 2.18 -1.14 10.84
CA LYS A 181 2.17 -2.52 11.37
C LYS A 181 0.76 -3.09 11.52
N ALA A 182 -0.17 -2.66 10.68
CA ALA A 182 -1.53 -3.19 10.68
C ALA A 182 -1.54 -4.67 10.27
N LYS A 183 -2.59 -5.40 10.66
CA LYS A 183 -2.84 -6.74 10.13
C LYS A 183 -3.22 -6.65 8.66
N VAL A 184 -2.56 -7.44 7.80
CA VAL A 184 -2.79 -7.41 6.35
C VAL A 184 -2.82 -8.84 5.80
N LEU A 185 -3.80 -9.13 4.95
CA LEU A 185 -3.78 -10.27 4.02
C LEU A 185 -3.63 -9.73 2.60
N ALA A 186 -2.50 -10.01 1.95
CA ALA A 186 -2.26 -9.53 0.60
C ALA A 186 -2.11 -10.68 -0.40
N LEU A 187 -2.82 -10.56 -1.52
CA LEU A 187 -2.83 -11.54 -2.60
C LEU A 187 -2.03 -11.01 -3.79
N TYR A 188 -0.95 -11.70 -4.14
CA TYR A 188 0.01 -11.30 -5.18
C TYR A 188 -0.08 -12.22 -6.40
N SER A 189 0.08 -11.61 -7.58
CA SER A 189 0.35 -12.33 -8.82
C SER A 189 1.83 -12.23 -9.20
N CYS A 190 2.43 -13.36 -9.59
CA CYS A 190 3.78 -13.40 -10.19
C CYS A 190 3.88 -12.59 -11.49
N LEU A 191 2.79 -12.50 -12.25
CA LEU A 191 2.73 -11.85 -13.57
C LEU A 191 2.80 -10.32 -13.52
N SER A 192 2.89 -9.74 -12.33
CA SER A 192 3.00 -8.29 -12.14
C SER A 192 4.34 -7.71 -12.61
N TYR A 193 5.28 -8.58 -12.98
CA TYR A 193 6.65 -8.28 -13.41
C TYR A 193 7.00 -9.11 -14.66
N PRO A 194 7.95 -8.66 -15.51
CA PRO A 194 8.31 -9.36 -16.75
C PRO A 194 8.82 -10.79 -16.55
N VAL A 195 9.37 -11.08 -15.38
CA VAL A 195 9.84 -12.41 -14.95
C VAL A 195 9.48 -12.62 -13.49
N TYR A 196 9.53 -13.88 -13.03
CA TYR A 196 9.29 -14.18 -11.62
C TYR A 196 10.22 -13.38 -10.71
N ALA A 197 9.61 -12.57 -9.86
CA ALA A 197 10.26 -11.76 -8.86
C ALA A 197 9.88 -12.35 -7.49
N PRO A 198 10.80 -12.64 -6.57
CA PRO A 198 10.42 -13.19 -5.27
C PRO A 198 9.45 -12.28 -4.51
N ILE A 199 8.41 -12.84 -3.86
CA ILE A 199 7.47 -12.05 -3.04
C ILE A 199 8.20 -11.29 -1.93
N ILE A 200 9.27 -11.88 -1.39
CA ILE A 200 10.13 -11.26 -0.38
C ILE A 200 10.75 -9.94 -0.85
N ASN A 201 10.82 -9.66 -2.16
CA ASN A 201 11.34 -8.38 -2.67
C ASN A 201 10.22 -7.34 -2.92
N ARG A 202 8.97 -7.79 -3.00
CA ARG A 202 7.83 -7.02 -3.51
C ARG A 202 6.74 -6.77 -2.48
N ALA A 203 6.71 -7.55 -1.41
CA ALA A 203 5.82 -7.33 -0.29
C ALA A 203 6.50 -6.50 0.79
N PRO A 204 5.77 -5.56 1.44
CA PRO A 204 6.29 -4.83 2.58
C PRO A 204 6.72 -5.76 3.70
N ARG A 205 7.73 -5.34 4.48
CA ARG A 205 8.09 -6.02 5.72
C ARG A 205 7.10 -5.64 6.83
N ASN A 206 6.25 -6.59 7.19
CA ASN A 206 5.27 -6.43 8.25
C ASN A 206 5.14 -7.73 9.05
N PRO A 207 5.44 -7.73 10.36
CA PRO A 207 5.29 -8.93 11.18
C PRO A 207 3.83 -9.39 11.34
N ASN A 208 2.87 -8.50 11.07
CA ASN A 208 1.43 -8.78 11.14
C ASN A 208 0.81 -9.04 9.75
N GLY A 209 1.65 -9.13 8.71
CA GLY A 209 1.22 -9.37 7.33
C GLY A 209 1.29 -10.84 6.94
N ILE A 210 0.28 -11.32 6.21
CA ILE A 210 0.28 -12.60 5.50
C ILE A 210 0.24 -12.29 4.01
N TYR A 211 1.23 -12.77 3.27
CA TYR A 211 1.39 -12.53 1.84
C TYR A 211 1.29 -13.84 1.09
N LEU A 212 0.23 -14.00 0.31
CA LEU A 212 -0.01 -15.19 -0.51
C LEU A 212 0.29 -14.85 -1.97
N GLU A 213 0.95 -15.76 -2.67
CA GLU A 213 1.30 -15.60 -4.08
C GLU A 213 0.91 -16.84 -4.88
N ASN A 214 0.46 -16.60 -6.11
CA ASN A 214 0.46 -17.59 -7.18
C ASN A 214 0.67 -16.89 -8.54
N TYR A 215 0.71 -17.66 -9.63
CA TYR A 215 0.90 -17.12 -10.98
C TYR A 215 -0.17 -16.07 -11.32
N ASN A 216 -1.45 -16.42 -11.16
CA ASN A 216 -2.56 -15.47 -11.08
C ASN A 216 -3.12 -15.43 -9.66
N ILE A 217 -3.70 -14.29 -9.24
CA ILE A 217 -4.33 -14.14 -7.93
C ILE A 217 -5.47 -15.16 -7.72
N GLN A 218 -6.27 -15.40 -8.76
CA GLN A 218 -7.39 -16.34 -8.71
C GLN A 218 -6.97 -17.81 -8.53
N ASP A 219 -5.69 -18.12 -8.77
CA ASP A 219 -5.14 -19.46 -8.60
C ASP A 219 -4.64 -19.69 -7.17
N ILE A 220 -4.64 -18.67 -6.31
CA ILE A 220 -4.32 -18.84 -4.88
C ILE A 220 -5.37 -19.76 -4.24
N ASN A 221 -4.90 -20.81 -3.56
CA ASN A 221 -5.78 -21.79 -2.94
C ASN A 221 -6.76 -21.12 -1.95
N PHE A 222 -8.05 -21.27 -2.22
CA PHE A 222 -9.10 -20.63 -1.42
C PHE A 222 -9.11 -21.10 0.04
N GLU A 223 -8.78 -22.36 0.34
CA GLU A 223 -8.70 -22.84 1.73
C GLU A 223 -7.53 -22.19 2.47
N LEU A 224 -6.41 -21.92 1.79
CA LEU A 224 -5.31 -21.16 2.37
C LEU A 224 -5.71 -19.70 2.68
N ILE A 225 -6.56 -19.11 1.84
CA ILE A 225 -7.13 -17.77 2.10
C ILE A 225 -8.01 -17.83 3.35
N LYS A 226 -8.90 -18.82 3.49
CA LYS A 226 -9.73 -18.99 4.68
C LYS A 226 -8.90 -19.13 5.96
N ASP A 227 -7.88 -19.99 5.93
CA ASP A 227 -6.96 -20.18 7.05
C ASP A 227 -6.26 -18.88 7.43
N SER A 228 -5.86 -18.09 6.44
CA SER A 228 -5.21 -16.81 6.65
C SER A 228 -6.16 -15.76 7.23
N VAL A 229 -7.42 -15.73 6.77
CA VAL A 229 -8.48 -14.89 7.37
C VAL A 229 -8.66 -15.24 8.84
N ASN A 230 -8.80 -16.52 9.19
CA ASN A 230 -8.98 -16.96 10.59
C ASN A 230 -7.78 -16.60 11.48
N LYS A 231 -6.56 -16.61 10.96
CA LYS A 231 -5.35 -16.18 11.71
C LYS A 231 -5.32 -14.69 12.01
N LEU A 232 -5.99 -13.87 11.21
CA LEU A 232 -5.97 -12.41 11.34
C LEU A 232 -7.12 -11.86 12.18
N ILE A 233 -8.21 -12.61 12.36
CA ILE A 233 -9.32 -12.26 13.26
C ILE A 233 -8.83 -12.24 14.71
#